data_AF-A0A0V0QWX5-F1
#
_entry.id   AF-A0A0V0QWX5-F1
#
_cell.length_a   1.000
_cell.length_b   1.000
_cell.length_c   1.000
_cell.angle_alpha   90.00
_cell.angle_beta   90.00
_cell.angle_gamma   90.00
#
_symmetry.space_group_name_H-M   'P 1'
#
loop_
_entity.id
_entity.type
_entity.pdbx_description
1 polymer ?
#
loop_
_entity_poly.entity_id
_entity_poly.type
_entity_poly.pdbx_seq_one_letter_code
_entity_poly.pdbx_strand_id
1 'polypeptide(L)'
;MSNSSKKAIKYTVNRISSGISSPVIVDQNEFKNQGLIGKVKNEIKTRMVCNTTQSVFIDFKRSTFPEVAKDKYYDILQAYKRKDKVDLMKYLSIPLYDLVKANLKNGTPLPFKFYDEIVMVNLLQARVFSLHKHGNNPAETWHQMTCRYIFYDKENKKEITQYNVLERREVDKEGMTWRMCHIDN
;
A
#
# COMPACT_ATOMS: atom_id res chain seq x y z
N MET A 1 16.17 -19.11 -23.10
CA MET A 1 16.57 -18.62 -21.76
C MET A 1 16.35 -19.73 -20.75
N SER A 2 17.40 -20.18 -20.05
CA SER A 2 17.36 -21.36 -19.17
C SER A 2 16.57 -21.10 -17.88
N ASN A 3 16.00 -22.17 -17.30
CA ASN A 3 15.23 -22.13 -16.04
C ASN A 3 16.04 -21.60 -14.83
N SER A 4 17.38 -21.60 -14.91
CA SER A 4 18.27 -21.06 -13.89
C SER A 4 18.23 -19.53 -13.85
N SER A 5 18.22 -18.86 -15.01
CA SER A 5 18.14 -17.39 -15.11
C SER A 5 16.81 -16.84 -14.59
N LYS A 6 15.70 -17.55 -14.77
CA LYS A 6 14.38 -17.15 -14.22
C LYS A 6 14.32 -17.24 -12.69
N LYS A 7 14.96 -18.26 -12.09
CA LYS A 7 15.06 -18.38 -10.61
C LYS A 7 15.97 -17.32 -10.02
N ALA A 8 17.11 -17.03 -10.65
CA ALA A 8 18.03 -15.99 -10.20
C ALA A 8 17.40 -14.59 -10.25
N ILE A 9 16.66 -14.27 -11.32
CA ILE A 9 15.93 -13.00 -11.43
C ILE A 9 14.83 -12.90 -10.37
N LYS A 10 14.05 -13.96 -10.14
CA LYS A 10 13.01 -14.00 -9.10
C LYS A 10 13.59 -13.82 -7.69
N TYR A 11 14.75 -14.43 -7.42
CA TYR A 11 15.42 -14.32 -6.13
C TYR A 11 16.03 -12.92 -5.90
N THR A 12 16.64 -12.33 -6.93
CA THR A 12 17.23 -10.99 -6.88
C THR A 12 16.15 -9.89 -6.79
N VAL A 13 15.04 -10.03 -7.52
CA VAL A 13 13.88 -9.12 -7.41
C VAL A 13 13.24 -9.23 -6.02
N ASN A 14 13.13 -10.43 -5.45
CA ASN A 14 12.62 -10.63 -4.09
C ASN A 14 13.58 -10.09 -3.00
N ARG A 15 14.90 -10.16 -3.21
CA ARG A 15 15.90 -9.68 -2.23
C ARG A 15 16.11 -8.17 -2.27
N ILE A 16 16.00 -7.56 -3.45
CA ILE A 16 16.04 -6.09 -3.61
C ILE A 16 14.73 -5.48 -3.11
N SER A 17 13.58 -6.12 -3.35
CA SER A 17 12.31 -5.61 -2.85
C SER A 17 12.21 -5.69 -1.34
N SER A 18 12.67 -6.77 -0.68
CA SER A 18 12.52 -6.94 0.77
C SER A 18 13.24 -5.87 1.60
N GLY A 19 14.33 -5.28 1.11
CA GLY A 19 15.05 -4.18 1.80
C GLY A 19 14.48 -2.79 1.49
N ILE A 20 13.58 -2.66 0.52
CA ILE A 20 13.09 -1.35 0.03
C ILE A 20 11.57 -1.19 0.21
N SER A 21 10.85 -2.31 0.27
CA SER A 21 9.40 -2.41 0.38
C SER A 21 9.03 -3.60 1.25
N SER A 22 7.99 -3.44 2.06
CA SER A 22 7.53 -4.52 2.91
C SER A 22 6.68 -5.52 2.12
N PRO A 23 6.69 -6.83 2.47
CA PRO A 23 5.62 -7.72 2.08
C PRO A 23 4.32 -7.20 2.71
N VAL A 24 3.22 -7.30 1.96
CA VAL A 24 1.89 -6.94 2.46
C VAL A 24 1.54 -7.90 3.59
N ILE A 25 1.37 -7.40 4.82
CA ILE A 25 0.98 -8.23 5.99
C ILE A 25 -0.55 -8.30 6.14
N VAL A 26 -1.28 -7.80 5.17
CA VAL A 26 -2.74 -7.71 5.22
C VAL A 26 -3.31 -9.05 4.79
N ASP A 27 -3.78 -9.84 5.76
CA ASP A 27 -4.67 -10.95 5.47
C ASP A 27 -6.07 -10.40 5.17
N GLN A 28 -6.37 -10.19 3.89
CA GLN A 28 -7.65 -9.68 3.42
C GLN A 28 -8.81 -10.65 3.70
N ASN A 29 -8.53 -11.95 3.88
CA ASN A 29 -9.53 -12.94 4.27
C ASN A 29 -9.91 -12.79 5.74
N GLU A 30 -9.00 -12.28 6.58
CA GLU A 30 -9.32 -11.90 7.96
C GLU A 30 -10.43 -10.83 7.94
N PHE A 31 -10.35 -9.79 7.10
CA PHE A 31 -11.36 -8.72 7.07
C PHE A 31 -12.72 -9.14 6.54
N LYS A 32 -12.73 -9.85 5.41
CA LYS A 32 -13.97 -10.21 4.71
C LYS A 32 -14.81 -11.22 5.51
N ASN A 33 -14.17 -12.02 6.38
CA ASN A 33 -14.83 -13.11 7.11
C ASN A 33 -14.75 -13.01 8.65
N GLN A 34 -14.37 -11.85 9.21
CA GLN A 34 -14.29 -11.68 10.67
C GLN A 34 -15.68 -11.57 11.33
N GLY A 35 -15.96 -12.49 12.25
CA GLY A 35 -17.03 -12.35 13.24
C GLY A 35 -16.81 -11.14 14.16
N LEU A 36 -17.81 -10.79 14.97
CA LEU A 36 -17.81 -9.58 15.82
C LEU A 36 -16.56 -9.46 16.71
N ILE A 37 -16.13 -10.56 17.34
CA ILE A 37 -14.92 -10.58 18.20
C ILE A 37 -13.67 -10.23 17.39
N GLY A 38 -13.58 -10.71 16.15
CA GLY A 38 -12.47 -10.41 15.26
C GLY A 38 -12.40 -8.91 14.93
N LYS A 39 -13.54 -8.29 14.65
CA LYS A 39 -13.63 -6.84 14.38
C LYS A 39 -13.13 -6.01 15.57
N VAL A 40 -13.53 -6.36 16.79
CA VAL A 40 -13.07 -5.68 18.01
C VAL A 40 -11.57 -5.85 18.21
N LYS A 41 -11.05 -7.08 18.06
CA LYS A 41 -9.60 -7.34 18.15
C LYS A 41 -8.83 -6.54 17.10
N ASN A 42 -9.34 -6.45 15.87
CA ASN A 42 -8.72 -5.65 14.82
C ASN A 42 -8.71 -4.17 15.19
N GLU A 43 -9.83 -3.62 15.66
CA GLU A 43 -9.92 -2.20 16.05
C GLU A 43 -8.92 -1.85 17.16
N ILE A 44 -8.78 -2.71 18.17
CA ILE A 44 -7.80 -2.53 19.25
C ILE A 44 -6.37 -2.55 18.69
N LYS A 45 -6.02 -3.56 17.87
CA LYS A 45 -4.70 -3.65 17.24
C LYS A 45 -4.40 -2.43 16.37
N THR A 46 -5.37 -2.03 15.54
CA THR A 46 -5.26 -0.85 14.68
C THR A 46 -5.04 0.40 15.50
N ARG A 47 -5.78 0.60 16.59
CA ARG A 47 -5.58 1.75 17.49
C ARG A 47 -4.19 1.76 18.12
N MET A 48 -3.72 0.62 18.61
CA MET A 48 -2.37 0.51 19.19
C MET A 48 -1.30 0.87 18.15
N VAL A 49 -1.38 0.30 16.95
CA VAL A 49 -0.42 0.59 15.88
C VAL A 49 -0.50 2.05 15.45
N CYS A 50 -1.70 2.63 15.29
CA CYS A 50 -1.83 4.05 14.96
C CYS A 50 -1.15 4.94 16.01
N ASN A 51 -1.27 4.63 17.30
CA ASN A 51 -0.59 5.39 18.35
C ASN A 51 0.94 5.29 18.20
N THR A 52 1.48 4.10 17.93
CA THR A 52 2.91 3.91 17.66
C THR A 52 3.34 4.67 16.39
N THR A 53 2.56 4.58 15.31
CA THR A 53 2.80 5.35 14.07
C THR A 53 2.85 6.85 14.37
N GLN A 54 1.98 7.34 15.25
CA GLN A 54 1.92 8.75 15.63
C GLN A 54 3.14 9.19 16.45
N SER A 55 3.71 8.31 17.27
CA SER A 55 4.98 8.59 17.98
C SER A 55 6.20 8.55 17.06
N VAL A 56 6.14 7.81 15.95
CA VAL A 56 7.24 7.71 14.97
C VAL A 56 7.17 8.85 13.95
N PHE A 57 5.98 9.15 13.45
CA PHE A 57 5.76 10.16 12.41
C PHE A 57 4.89 11.29 12.96
N ILE A 58 5.52 12.43 13.23
CA ILE A 58 4.85 13.61 13.80
C ILE A 58 3.72 14.16 12.91
N ASP A 59 3.81 13.93 11.60
CA ASP A 59 2.84 14.33 10.59
C ASP A 59 1.69 13.32 10.44
N PHE A 60 1.76 12.15 11.06
CA PHE A 60 0.66 11.19 11.04
C PHE A 60 -0.44 11.58 12.03
N LYS A 61 -1.69 11.53 11.58
CA LYS A 61 -2.87 11.62 12.45
C LYS A 61 -3.91 10.63 11.96
N ARG A 62 -4.36 9.74 12.84
CA ARG A 62 -5.36 8.71 12.50
C ARG A 62 -6.64 9.30 11.89
N SER A 63 -7.12 10.42 12.44
CA SER A 63 -8.39 11.04 12.05
C SER A 63 -8.37 11.67 10.66
N THR A 64 -7.20 12.10 10.16
CA THR A 64 -7.06 12.75 8.85
C THR A 64 -6.31 11.89 7.84
N PHE A 65 -5.98 10.66 8.21
CA PHE A 65 -5.26 9.75 7.34
C PHE A 65 -6.06 9.32 6.10
N PRO A 66 -7.40 9.11 6.16
CA PRO A 66 -8.19 8.82 4.97
C PRO A 66 -8.07 9.89 3.87
N GLU A 67 -8.00 11.17 4.24
CA GLU A 67 -7.77 12.29 3.33
C GLU A 67 -6.37 12.22 2.71
N VAL A 68 -5.34 11.98 3.53
CA VAL A 68 -3.97 11.76 3.03
C VAL A 68 -3.92 10.60 2.04
N ALA A 69 -4.62 9.50 2.33
CA ALA A 69 -4.69 8.33 1.48
C ALA A 69 -5.40 8.64 0.14
N LYS A 70 -6.49 9.41 0.20
CA LYS A 70 -7.21 9.92 -0.99
C LYS A 70 -6.30 10.78 -1.88
N ASP A 71 -5.55 11.72 -1.29
CA ASP A 71 -4.63 12.58 -2.03
C ASP A 71 -3.52 11.76 -2.69
N LYS A 72 -2.94 10.78 -1.96
CA LYS A 72 -1.93 9.88 -2.52
C LYS A 72 -2.47 9.05 -3.69
N TYR A 73 -3.72 8.60 -3.61
CA TYR A 73 -4.35 7.91 -4.73
C TYR A 73 -4.45 8.80 -5.97
N TYR A 74 -4.87 10.05 -5.81
CA TYR A 74 -4.95 10.98 -6.93
C TYR A 74 -3.59 11.35 -7.50
N ASP A 75 -2.57 11.54 -6.66
CA ASP A 75 -1.18 11.72 -7.11
C ASP A 75 -0.72 10.59 -8.03
N ILE A 76 -0.99 9.33 -7.62
CA ILE A 76 -0.68 8.13 -8.41
C ILE A 76 -1.48 8.10 -9.71
N LEU A 77 -2.79 8.34 -9.65
CA LEU A 77 -3.67 8.32 -10.81
C LEU A 77 -3.23 9.35 -11.86
N GLN A 78 -2.91 10.57 -11.42
CA GLN A 78 -2.46 11.63 -12.31
C GLN A 78 -1.09 11.30 -12.91
N ALA A 79 -0.15 10.80 -12.12
CA ALA A 79 1.15 10.34 -12.63
C ALA A 79 0.99 9.20 -13.65
N TYR A 80 0.08 8.25 -13.39
CA TYR A 80 -0.24 7.15 -14.29
C TYR A 80 -0.83 7.65 -15.62
N LYS A 81 -1.82 8.55 -15.57
CA LYS A 81 -2.42 9.18 -16.77
C LYS A 81 -1.39 9.93 -17.61
N ARG A 82 -0.45 10.64 -16.96
CA ARG A 82 0.68 11.33 -17.63
C ARG A 82 1.81 10.40 -18.07
N LYS A 83 1.76 9.11 -17.70
CA LYS A 83 2.84 8.13 -17.89
C LYS A 83 4.18 8.58 -17.26
N ASP A 84 4.11 9.34 -16.17
CA ASP A 84 5.28 9.88 -15.46
C ASP A 84 5.90 8.83 -14.53
N LYS A 85 6.97 8.21 -15.01
CA LYS A 85 7.67 7.15 -14.28
C LYS A 85 8.41 7.67 -13.05
N VAL A 86 8.82 8.94 -13.04
CA VAL A 86 9.57 9.52 -11.92
C VAL A 86 8.63 9.72 -10.74
N ASP A 87 7.47 10.29 -10.99
CA ASP A 87 6.45 10.46 -9.95
C ASP A 87 5.86 9.12 -9.48
N LEU A 88 5.60 8.18 -10.39
CA LEU A 88 5.16 6.84 -10.00
C LEU A 88 6.16 6.12 -9.10
N MET A 89 7.47 6.29 -9.34
CA MET A 89 8.51 5.71 -8.49
C MET A 89 8.56 6.34 -7.09
N LYS A 90 8.13 7.60 -6.94
CA LYS A 90 8.01 8.25 -5.63
C LYS A 90 6.79 7.74 -4.85
N TYR A 91 5.67 7.52 -5.54
CA TYR A 91 4.39 7.21 -4.89
C TYR A 91 4.10 5.73 -4.72
N LEU A 92 4.78 4.85 -5.45
CA LEU A 92 4.59 3.40 -5.38
C LEU A 92 5.77 2.71 -4.69
N SER A 93 5.49 1.61 -3.99
CA SER A 93 6.53 0.67 -3.60
C SER A 93 7.10 -0.02 -4.83
N ILE A 94 8.33 -0.57 -4.73
CA ILE A 94 9.02 -1.16 -5.89
C ILE A 94 8.19 -2.25 -6.59
N PRO A 95 7.60 -3.23 -5.88
CA PRO A 95 6.80 -4.27 -6.53
C PRO A 95 5.62 -3.71 -7.34
N LEU A 96 4.92 -2.72 -6.81
CA LEU A 96 3.76 -2.12 -7.50
C LEU A 96 4.21 -1.23 -8.66
N TYR A 97 5.31 -0.48 -8.48
CA TYR A 97 5.93 0.30 -9.54
C TYR A 97 6.33 -0.55 -10.74
N ASP A 98 6.95 -1.71 -10.51
CA ASP A 98 7.38 -2.60 -11.60
C ASP A 98 6.20 -3.12 -12.44
N LEU A 99 5.06 -3.44 -11.79
CA LEU A 99 3.82 -3.81 -12.48
C LEU A 99 3.29 -2.67 -13.35
N VAL A 100 3.18 -1.48 -12.78
CA VAL A 100 2.69 -0.28 -13.49
C VAL A 100 3.63 0.10 -14.64
N LYS A 101 4.95 0.04 -14.41
CA LYS A 101 5.96 0.29 -15.44
C LYS A 101 5.88 -0.71 -16.59
N ALA A 102 5.64 -1.99 -16.31
CA ALA A 102 5.46 -3.01 -17.34
C ALA A 102 4.21 -2.75 -18.18
N ASN A 103 3.09 -2.37 -17.53
CA ASN A 103 1.89 -1.92 -18.22
C ASN A 103 2.17 -0.73 -19.15
N LEU A 104 2.82 0.33 -18.63
CA LEU A 104 3.11 1.54 -19.41
C LEU A 104 4.07 1.29 -20.59
N LYS A 105 5.01 0.33 -20.46
CA LYS A 105 6.00 0.03 -21.50
C LYS A 105 5.46 -0.93 -22.57
N ASN A 106 4.77 -1.98 -22.14
CA ASN A 106 4.46 -3.14 -22.99
C ASN A 106 2.94 -3.38 -23.15
N GLY A 107 2.08 -2.55 -22.54
CA GLY A 107 0.63 -2.75 -22.54
C GLY A 107 0.16 -3.96 -21.71
N THR A 108 1.02 -4.52 -20.86
CA THR A 108 0.66 -5.66 -20.00
C THR A 108 -0.52 -5.28 -19.10
N PRO A 109 -1.63 -6.03 -19.09
CA PRO A 109 -2.78 -5.72 -18.24
C PRO A 109 -2.41 -5.65 -16.76
N LEU A 110 -2.95 -4.66 -16.06
CA LEU A 110 -2.84 -4.59 -14.60
C LEU A 110 -3.85 -5.53 -13.95
N PRO A 111 -3.52 -6.13 -12.79
CA PRO A 111 -4.46 -6.95 -12.04
C PRO A 111 -5.55 -6.13 -11.32
N PHE A 112 -5.53 -4.80 -11.48
CA PHE A 112 -6.48 -3.87 -10.91
C PHE A 112 -6.80 -2.74 -11.90
N LYS A 113 -7.86 -1.98 -11.59
CA LYS A 113 -8.29 -0.80 -12.33
C LYS A 113 -8.12 0.43 -11.44
N PHE A 114 -7.64 1.52 -12.04
CA PHE A 114 -7.74 2.84 -11.41
C PHE A 114 -9.08 3.48 -11.77
N TYR A 115 -9.74 4.08 -10.79
CA TYR A 115 -11.03 4.73 -10.90
C TYR A 115 -10.87 6.23 -10.62
N ASP A 116 -11.61 7.06 -11.33
CA ASP A 116 -11.44 8.51 -11.25
C ASP A 116 -12.22 9.17 -10.11
N GLU A 117 -13.24 8.50 -9.59
CA GLU A 117 -14.23 9.09 -8.68
C GLU A 117 -14.26 8.33 -7.35
N ILE A 118 -13.58 8.89 -6.35
CA ILE A 118 -13.62 8.40 -4.97
C ILE A 118 -14.86 8.96 -4.28
N VAL A 119 -15.75 8.08 -3.86
CA VAL A 119 -16.89 8.40 -3.00
C VAL A 119 -16.44 8.52 -1.54
N MET A 120 -15.65 7.55 -1.07
CA MET A 120 -15.25 7.46 0.33
C MET A 120 -13.93 6.73 0.51
N VAL A 121 -13.17 7.12 1.54
CA VAL A 121 -11.99 6.37 2.01
C VAL A 121 -12.11 6.16 3.51
N ASN A 122 -11.83 4.94 3.98
CA ASN A 122 -11.83 4.60 5.40
C ASN A 122 -10.56 3.81 5.76
N LEU A 123 -9.88 4.19 6.83
CA LEU A 123 -8.81 3.38 7.41
C LEU A 123 -9.41 2.16 8.10
N LEU A 124 -9.10 0.96 7.60
CA LEU A 124 -9.59 -0.31 8.17
C LEU A 124 -8.59 -0.96 9.12
N GLN A 125 -7.30 -0.82 8.82
CA GLN A 125 -6.27 -1.55 9.52
C GLN A 125 -4.97 -0.77 9.53
N ALA A 126 -4.26 -0.87 10.65
CA ALA A 126 -2.87 -0.48 10.77
C ALA A 126 -2.04 -1.66 11.27
N ARG A 127 -0.88 -1.93 10.64
CA ARG A 127 0.08 -2.97 11.06
C ARG A 127 1.51 -2.45 10.97
N VAL A 128 2.39 -3.06 11.75
CA VAL A 128 3.84 -2.85 11.65
C VAL A 128 4.46 -4.13 11.11
N PHE A 129 5.21 -4.02 10.02
CA PHE A 129 6.08 -5.06 9.51
C PHE A 129 7.50 -4.79 9.98
N SER A 130 8.19 -5.82 10.47
CA SER A 130 9.64 -5.76 10.60
C SER A 130 10.25 -7.06 10.09
N LEU A 131 11.36 -6.95 9.35
CA LEU A 131 12.11 -8.14 8.91
C LEU A 131 12.69 -8.90 10.11
N HIS A 132 13.02 -8.19 11.20
CA HIS A 132 13.57 -8.77 12.42
C HIS A 132 12.56 -8.67 13.56
N LYS A 133 11.79 -9.74 13.78
CA LYS A 133 10.75 -9.82 14.82
C LYS A 133 11.20 -9.49 16.26
N HIS A 134 12.51 -9.51 16.52
CA HIS A 134 13.10 -9.30 17.85
C HIS A 134 14.19 -8.23 17.90
N GLY A 135 14.48 -7.58 16.77
CA GLY A 135 15.45 -6.49 16.69
C GLY A 135 14.72 -5.19 16.37
N ASN A 136 14.87 -4.18 17.22
CA ASN A 136 14.40 -2.84 16.88
C ASN A 136 15.31 -2.28 15.78
N ASN A 137 14.98 -2.56 14.52
CA ASN A 137 15.70 -2.03 13.36
C ASN A 137 14.77 -1.12 12.55
N PRO A 138 14.78 0.20 12.80
CA PRO A 138 13.93 1.15 12.09
C PRO A 138 14.11 1.13 10.57
N ALA A 139 15.32 0.80 10.08
CA ALA A 139 15.61 0.74 8.64
C ALA A 139 14.85 -0.39 7.93
N GLU A 140 14.42 -1.38 8.70
CA GLU A 140 13.73 -2.58 8.25
C GLU A 140 12.38 -2.74 8.94
N THR A 141 11.78 -1.61 9.33
CA THR A 141 10.46 -1.56 9.93
C THR A 141 9.56 -0.62 9.14
N TRP A 142 8.37 -1.10 8.79
CA TRP A 142 7.39 -0.42 7.97
C TRP A 142 6.05 -0.35 8.69
N HIS A 143 5.43 0.81 8.69
CA HIS A 143 4.04 0.96 9.07
C HIS A 143 3.17 0.83 7.82
N GLN A 144 2.19 -0.07 7.86
CA GLN A 144 1.24 -0.32 6.79
C GLN A 144 -0.16 0.11 7.22
N MET A 145 -0.85 0.84 6.34
CA MET A 145 -2.21 1.32 6.51
C MET A 145 -3.10 0.78 5.40
N THR A 146 -4.06 -0.07 5.73
CA THR A 146 -5.05 -0.59 4.79
C THR A 146 -6.26 0.33 4.79
N CYS A 147 -6.54 0.92 3.64
CA CYS A 147 -7.69 1.79 3.46
C CYS A 147 -8.70 1.15 2.49
N ARG A 148 -9.97 1.18 2.85
CA ARG A 148 -11.09 0.85 1.97
C ARG A 148 -11.46 2.09 1.18
N TYR A 149 -11.40 1.98 -0.13
CA TYR A 149 -11.86 2.98 -1.07
C TYR A 149 -13.20 2.51 -1.64
N ILE A 150 -14.16 3.41 -1.66
CA ILE A 150 -15.40 3.26 -2.41
C ILE A 150 -15.28 4.19 -3.60
N PHE A 151 -15.35 3.62 -4.80
CA PHE A 151 -15.31 4.32 -6.06
C PHE A 151 -16.66 4.26 -6.76
N TYR A 152 -16.99 5.28 -7.54
CA TYR A 152 -18.10 5.20 -8.49
C TYR A 152 -17.56 4.82 -9.87
N ASP A 153 -17.89 3.62 -10.35
CA ASP A 153 -17.50 3.16 -11.68
C ASP A 153 -18.51 3.67 -12.72
N LYS A 154 -18.11 4.69 -13.47
CA LYS A 154 -18.95 5.34 -14.49
C LYS A 154 -19.35 4.40 -15.63
N GLU A 155 -18.51 3.43 -15.97
CA GLU A 155 -18.79 2.48 -17.05
C GLU A 155 -19.93 1.54 -16.65
N ASN A 156 -19.88 1.02 -15.42
CA ASN A 156 -20.83 0.05 -14.91
C ASN A 156 -21.97 0.67 -14.07
N LYS A 157 -21.93 1.99 -13.85
CA LYS A 157 -22.88 2.77 -13.04
C LYS A 157 -23.13 2.17 -11.65
N LYS A 158 -22.05 1.73 -10.99
CA LYS A 158 -22.12 1.10 -9.67
C LYS A 158 -20.95 1.50 -8.78
N GLU A 159 -21.17 1.39 -7.48
CA GLU A 159 -20.07 1.51 -6.52
C GLU A 159 -19.20 0.26 -6.56
N ILE A 160 -17.88 0.48 -6.53
CA ILE A 160 -16.86 -0.56 -6.43
C ILE A 160 -16.07 -0.30 -5.16
N THR A 161 -15.85 -1.36 -4.38
CA THR A 161 -14.89 -1.31 -3.27
C THR A 161 -13.53 -1.77 -3.77
N GLN A 162 -12.47 -1.10 -3.32
CA GLN A 162 -11.09 -1.51 -3.53
C GLN A 162 -10.31 -1.24 -2.24
N TYR A 163 -9.35 -2.08 -1.92
CA TYR A 163 -8.53 -2.03 -0.71
C TYR A 163 -7.11 -1.69 -1.11
N ASN A 164 -6.66 -0.49 -0.73
CA ASN A 164 -5.30 -0.05 -1.02
C ASN A 164 -4.48 -0.01 0.27
N VAL A 165 -3.25 -0.50 0.19
CA VAL A 165 -2.31 -0.51 1.30
C VAL A 165 -1.24 0.54 1.05
N LEU A 166 -1.07 1.43 2.01
CA LEU A 166 0.02 2.41 2.03
C LEU A 166 1.08 1.97 3.04
N GLU A 167 2.36 2.17 2.72
CA GLU A 167 3.49 1.90 3.59
C GLU A 167 4.38 3.14 3.77
N ARG A 168 5.01 3.25 4.95
CA ARG A 168 6.11 4.20 5.24
C ARG A 168 7.13 3.52 6.16
N ARG A 169 8.42 3.73 5.93
CA ARG A 169 9.50 3.18 6.78
C ARG A 169 9.75 4.08 7.98
N GLU A 170 10.14 3.50 9.12
CA GLU A 170 10.44 4.30 10.32
C GLU A 170 11.63 5.25 10.13
N VAL A 171 12.60 4.88 9.28
CA VAL A 171 13.73 5.76 8.93
C VAL A 171 13.39 6.88 7.95
N ASP A 172 12.18 6.87 7.36
CA ASP A 172 11.78 7.90 6.41
C ASP A 172 11.66 9.24 7.14
N LYS A 173 12.51 10.19 6.75
CA LYS A 173 12.57 11.54 7.35
C LYS A 173 11.28 12.32 7.12
N GLU A 174 11.13 13.43 7.85
CA GLU A 174 10.12 14.43 7.57
C GLU A 174 10.20 14.89 6.10
N GLY A 175 9.07 14.91 5.40
CA GLY A 175 8.98 15.17 3.96
C GLY A 175 9.03 13.93 3.06
N MET A 176 9.40 12.75 3.58
CA MET A 176 9.16 11.48 2.86
C MET A 176 7.73 11.01 3.07
N THR A 177 7.05 10.67 1.97
CA THR A 177 5.61 10.39 1.96
C THR A 177 5.28 8.90 2.02
N TRP A 178 4.06 8.59 2.48
CA TRP A 178 3.42 7.29 2.30
C TRP A 178 3.43 6.86 0.84
N ARG A 179 3.73 5.59 0.60
CA ARG A 179 3.75 4.96 -0.73
C ARG A 179 2.70 3.87 -0.82
N MET A 180 2.01 3.76 -1.94
CA MET A 180 1.09 2.64 -2.16
C MET A 180 1.89 1.37 -2.47
N CYS A 181 1.68 0.31 -1.71
CA CYS A 181 2.36 -0.96 -1.91
C CYS A 181 1.47 -2.07 -2.45
N HIS A 182 0.15 -1.92 -2.34
CA HIS A 182 -0.80 -2.92 -2.82
C HIS A 182 -2.16 -2.32 -3.15
N ILE A 183 -2.83 -2.90 -4.14
CA ILE A 183 -4.17 -2.56 -4.62
C ILE A 183 -4.90 -3.89 -4.85
N ASP A 184 -6.06 -4.06 -4.22
CA ASP A 184 -6.93 -5.23 -4.38
C ASP A 184 -8.39 -4.80 -4.57
N ASN A 185 -9.16 -5.51 -5.40
CA ASN A 185 -10.57 -5.19 -5.68
C ASN A 185 -11.52 -6.13 -4.90
#